data_AF-Q9XDI6-F1
#
_entry.id   AF-Q9XDI6-F1
#
_cell.length_a   1.000
_cell.length_b   1.000
_cell.length_c   1.000
_cell.angle_alpha   90.00
_cell.angle_beta   90.00
_cell.angle_gamma   90.00
#
_symmetry.space_group_name_H-M   'P 1'
#
loop_
_entity.id
_entity.type
_entity.pdbx_description
1 polymer ?
#
loop_
_entity_poly.entity_id
_entity_poly.type
_entity_poly.pdbx_seq_one_letter_code
_entity_poly.pdbx_strand_id
1 'polypeptide(L)' 'MLNIVIFGAPGSGKGTQSERIVEKYGINHISTGDVLRAEIKNGTELGKTAKGYID' A
#
# COMPACT_ATOMS: atom_id res chain seq x y z
N MET A 1 17.45 -1.58 -10.16
CA MET A 1 16.19 -1.15 -9.51
C MET A 1 15.72 -2.29 -8.63
N LEU A 2 15.46 -2.04 -7.34
CA LEU A 2 15.05 -3.07 -6.37
C LEU A 2 13.57 -2.92 -6.06
N ASN A 3 12.78 -3.97 -6.31
CA ASN A 3 11.35 -4.04 -6.02
C ASN A 3 11.08 -5.23 -5.10
N ILE A 4 10.35 -5.01 -4.01
CA ILE A 4 10.14 -6.01 -2.96
C ILE A 4 8.63 -6.15 -2.70
N VAL A 5 8.18 -7.40 -2.59
CA VAL A 5 6.83 -7.74 -2.13
C VAL A 5 6.96 -8.47 -0.79
N ILE A 6 6.23 -8.02 0.24
CA ILE A 6 6.29 -8.56 1.60
C ILE A 6 4.97 -9.24 1.94
N PHE A 7 5.03 -10.51 2.31
CA PHE A 7 3.91 -11.31 2.78
C PHE A 7 4.05 -11.66 4.27
N GLY A 8 2.94 -12.02 4.92
CA GLY A 8 2.93 -12.39 6.33
C GLY A 8 1.56 -12.24 6.99
N ALA A 9 1.30 -13.00 8.04
CA ALA A 9 0.05 -12.99 8.78
C ALA A 9 -0.22 -11.64 9.48
N PRO A 10 -1.47 -11.31 9.84
CA PRO A 10 -1.76 -10.21 10.76
C PRO A 10 -0.92 -10.32 12.04
N GLY A 11 -0.34 -9.22 12.50
CA GLY A 11 0.55 -9.21 13.68
C GLY A 11 1.99 -9.71 13.44
N SER A 12 2.35 -10.21 12.24
CA SER A 12 3.70 -10.76 11.98
C SER A 12 4.83 -9.72 11.85
N GLY A 13 4.57 -8.44 12.17
CA GLY A 13 5.58 -7.38 12.10
C GLY A 13 5.94 -6.89 10.69
N LYS A 14 5.13 -7.16 9.66
CA LYS A 14 5.39 -6.70 8.27
C LYS A 14 5.67 -5.22 8.17
N GLY A 15 4.84 -4.38 8.81
CA GLY A 15 5.00 -2.91 8.76
C GLY A 15 6.37 -2.46 9.29
N THR A 16 6.77 -2.98 10.45
CA THR A 16 8.08 -2.70 11.04
C THR A 16 9.24 -3.14 10.13
N GLN A 17 9.10 -4.27 9.43
CA GLN A 17 10.12 -4.71 8.48
C GLN A 17 10.13 -3.86 7.20
N SER A 18 8.96 -3.47 6.68
CA SER A 18 8.84 -2.57 5.54
C SER A 18 9.54 -1.24 5.80
N GLU A 19 9.33 -0.63 6.98
CA GLU A 19 9.97 0.63 7.37
C GLU A 19 11.50 0.52 7.37
N ARG A 20 12.05 -0.56 7.94
CA ARG A 20 13.51 -0.80 7.95
C ARG A 20 14.08 -1.02 6.55
N ILE A 21 13.32 -1.68 5.67
CA ILE A 21 13.71 -1.91 4.28
C ILE A 21 13.73 -0.58 3.51
N VAL A 22 12.72 0.26 3.70
CA VAL A 22 12.64 1.61 3.12
C VAL A 22 13.83 2.45 3.54
N GLU A 23 14.14 2.51 4.84
CA GLU A 23 15.28 3.25 5.38
C GLU A 23 16.61 2.73 4.83
N LYS A 24 16.80 1.42 4.79
CA LYS A 24 18.06 0.80 4.35
C LYS A 24 18.35 0.99 2.86
N TYR A 25 17.32 0.92 2.01
CA TYR A 25 17.50 0.90 0.56
C TYR A 25 17.02 2.18 -0.14
N GLY A 26 16.43 3.13 0.59
CA GLY A 26 15.92 4.40 0.03
C GLY A 26 14.80 4.18 -1.00
N ILE A 27 13.96 3.16 -0.80
CA ILE A 27 12.87 2.81 -1.72
C ILE A 27 11.51 3.27 -1.18
N ASN A 28 10.54 3.49 -2.07
CA ASN A 28 9.19 3.89 -1.66
C ASN A 28 8.40 2.72 -1.07
N HIS A 29 7.62 3.00 -0.02
CA HIS A 29 6.62 2.07 0.49
C HIS A 29 5.30 2.23 -0.27
N ILE A 30 4.76 1.13 -0.79
CA ILE A 30 3.46 1.09 -1.45
C ILE A 30 2.57 0.07 -0.73
N SER A 31 1.39 0.53 -0.32
CA SER A 31 0.35 -0.27 0.33
C SER A 31 -0.92 -0.18 -0.50
N THR A 32 -1.45 -1.32 -0.94
CA THR A 32 -2.64 -1.36 -1.80
C THR A 32 -3.84 -0.70 -1.15
N GLY A 33 -4.01 -0.86 0.16
CA GLY A 33 -5.08 -0.21 0.92
C GLY A 33 -4.98 1.31 0.92
N ASP A 34 -3.76 1.86 1.04
CA ASP A 34 -3.56 3.32 1.04
C ASP A 34 -3.76 3.91 -0.36
N VAL A 35 -3.26 3.24 -1.39
CA VAL A 35 -3.49 3.64 -2.79
C VAL A 35 -4.99 3.65 -3.10
N LEU A 36 -5.70 2.58 -2.75
CA LEU A 36 -7.14 2.47 -3.02
C LEU A 36 -7.94 3.57 -2.30
N ARG A 37 -7.65 3.81 -1.02
CA ARG A 37 -8.31 4.88 -0.25
C ARG A 37 -8.00 6.28 -0.82
N ALA A 38 -6.78 6.51 -1.27
CA ALA A 38 -6.39 7.78 -1.88
C ALA A 38 -7.14 8.03 -3.20
N GLU A 39 -7.24 7.04 -4.09
CA GLU A 39 -7.99 7.14 -5.34
C GLU A 39 -9.48 7.46 -5.08
N ILE A 40 -10.11 6.75 -4.13
CA ILE A 40 -11.51 6.99 -3.73
C ILE A 40 -11.68 8.41 -3.18
N LYS A 41 -10.80 8.83 -2.27
CA LYS A 41 -10.83 10.17 -1.66
C LYS A 41 -10.67 11.28 -2.70
N ASN A 42 -9.81 11.06 -3.70
CA ASN A 42 -9.54 12.03 -4.76
C ASN A 42 -10.60 12.03 -5.87
N GLY A 43 -11.58 11.10 -5.82
CA GLY A 43 -12.66 11.03 -6.80
C GLY A 43 -12.18 10.75 -8.22
N THR A 44 -11.05 10.04 -8.37
CA THR A 44 -10.54 9.64 -9.68
C THR A 44 -11.50 8.65 -10.35
N GLU A 45 -11.38 8.42 -11.65
CA GLU A 45 -12.22 7.43 -12.34
C GLU A 45 -12.04 6.02 -11.72
N LEU A 46 -10.79 5.63 -11.41
CA LEU A 46 -10.52 4.39 -10.69
C LEU A 46 -11.11 4.40 -9.27
N GLY A 47 -11.02 5.52 -8.57
CA GLY A 47 -11.61 5.71 -7.25
C GLY A 47 -13.13 5.56 -7.24
N LYS A 48 -13.82 6.11 -8.24
CA LYS A 48 -15.28 5.96 -8.41
C LYS A 48 -15.66 4.52 -8.67
N THR A 49 -14.93 3.83 -9.56
CA THR A 49 -15.13 2.40 -9.81
C THR A 49 -14.91 1.57 -8.55
N ALA A 50 -13.80 1.79 -7.85
CA ALA A 50 -13.49 1.09 -6.60
C ALA A 50 -14.54 1.32 -5.52
N LYS A 51 -15.02 2.56 -5.36
CA LYS A 51 -16.05 2.92 -4.40
C LYS A 51 -17.34 2.12 -4.61
N GLY A 52 -17.75 1.90 -5.87
CA GLY A 52 -18.93 1.11 -6.20
C GLY A 52 -18.88 -0.38 -5.81
N TYR A 53 -17.71 -0.90 -5.41
CA TYR A 53 -17.56 -2.27 -4.88
C TYR A 53 -17.39 -2.34 -3.35
N ILE A 54 -17.12 -1.19 -2.70
CA ILE A 54 -16.81 -1.11 -1.26
C ILE A 54 -18.00 -0.59 -0.47
N ASP A 55 -18.77 0.35 -1.06
CA ASP A 55 -20.06 0.81 -0.54
C ASP A 55 -21.14 -0.27 -0.76
#